data_AF-A0A178LEM0-F1
#
_entry.id   AF-A0A178LEM0-F1
#
_cell.length_a   1.000
_cell.length_b   1.000
_cell.length_c   1.000
_cell.angle_alpha   90.00
_cell.angle_beta   90.00
_cell.angle_gamma   90.00
#
_symmetry.space_group_name_H-M   'P 1'
#
loop_
_entity.id
_entity.type
_entity.pdbx_description
1 polymer ?
#
loop_
_entity_poly.entity_id
_entity_poly.type
_entity_poly.pdbx_seq_one_letter_code
_entity_poly.pdbx_strand_id
1 'polypeptide(L)'
;MPQMDYEPFAGIIQRALQARGTAEGDLARDPRYLAPGYVVRMCAALARAAAECSGRDVALDEVIRLERTCTGADYHHKLALRCAQLAG
;
A
#
# COMPACT_ATOMS: atom_id res chain seq x y z
N MET A 1 2.55 20.20 -6.83
CA MET A 1 1.69 19.51 -5.84
C MET A 1 2.63 18.74 -4.92
N PRO A 2 2.59 18.94 -3.59
CA PRO A 2 3.64 18.46 -2.69
C PRO A 2 3.59 16.94 -2.60
N GLN A 3 4.61 16.29 -3.15
CA GLN A 3 4.73 14.83 -3.20
C GLN A 3 5.25 14.24 -1.86
N MET A 4 5.39 15.06 -0.82
CA MET A 4 6.20 14.75 0.39
C MET A 4 5.40 14.55 1.69
N ASP A 5 4.09 14.78 1.72
CA ASP A 5 3.38 14.90 3.01
C ASP A 5 3.10 13.56 3.73
N TYR A 6 3.33 12.41 3.08
CA TYR A 6 3.02 11.08 3.63
C TYR A 6 4.16 10.08 3.48
N GLU A 7 5.41 10.52 3.53
CA GLU A 7 6.53 9.58 3.66
C GLU A 7 6.44 8.81 4.99
N PRO A 8 6.77 7.51 5.02
CA PRO A 8 7.35 6.70 3.93
C PRO A 8 6.33 6.08 2.96
N PHE A 9 5.02 6.25 3.20
CA PHE A 9 3.96 5.56 2.45
C PHE A 9 3.90 5.94 0.98
N ALA A 10 4.04 7.24 0.67
CA ALA A 10 4.05 7.74 -0.70
C ALA A 10 5.16 7.11 -1.54
N GLY A 11 6.40 7.08 -1.02
CA GLY A 11 7.54 6.42 -1.65
C GLY A 11 7.34 4.92 -1.89
N ILE A 12 6.72 4.19 -0.94
CA ILE A 12 6.41 2.76 -1.09
C ILE A 12 5.43 2.53 -2.25
N ILE A 13 4.34 3.29 -2.28
CA ILE A 13 3.30 3.18 -3.33
C ILE A 13 3.89 3.50 -4.69
N GLN A 14 4.66 4.59 -4.79
CA GLN A 14 5.28 5.00 -6.05
C GLN A 14 6.22 3.92 -6.59
N ARG A 15 7.10 3.37 -5.74
CA ARG A 15 8.02 2.29 -6.14
C ARG A 15 7.29 1.03 -6.59
N ALA A 16 6.25 0.62 -5.85
CA ALA A 16 5.46 -0.56 -6.20
C ALA A 16 4.75 -0.41 -7.56
N LEU A 17 4.23 0.78 -7.85
CA LEU A 17 3.54 1.05 -9.10
C LEU A 17 4.50 1.20 -10.29
N GLN A 18 5.69 1.76 -10.07
CA GLN A 18 6.75 1.80 -11.07
C GLN A 18 7.31 0.40 -11.40
N ALA A 19 7.41 -0.47 -10.40
CA ALA A 19 7.89 -1.85 -10.56
C ALA A 19 6.77 -2.83 -10.99
N ARG A 20 5.53 -2.36 -11.19
CA ARG A 20 4.38 -3.22 -11.49
C ARG A 20 4.62 -4.05 -12.75
N GLY A 21 4.53 -5.37 -12.61
CA GLY A 21 4.65 -6.31 -13.73
C GLY A 21 6.09 -6.64 -14.10
N THR A 22 7.06 -6.20 -13.28
CA THR A 22 8.48 -6.54 -13.48
C THR A 22 8.87 -7.84 -12.78
N ALA A 23 8.18 -8.21 -11.71
CA ALA A 23 8.40 -9.47 -11.00
C ALA A 23 7.39 -10.55 -11.41
N GLU A 24 7.83 -11.80 -11.30
CA GLU A 24 7.00 -12.97 -11.59
C GLU A 24 5.80 -13.02 -10.63
N GLY A 25 4.61 -13.25 -11.16
CA GLY A 25 3.37 -13.30 -10.38
C GLY A 25 2.77 -11.94 -9.99
N ASP A 26 3.34 -10.82 -10.45
CA ASP A 26 2.82 -9.48 -10.13
C ASP A 26 1.37 -9.26 -10.53
N LEU A 27 1.05 -9.70 -11.73
CA LEU A 27 -0.29 -9.60 -12.30
C LEU A 27 -1.13 -10.84 -11.99
N ALA A 28 -0.51 -11.90 -11.46
CA ALA A 28 -1.24 -13.06 -10.99
C ALA A 28 -2.05 -12.69 -9.76
N ARG A 29 -3.26 -13.25 -9.69
CA ARG A 29 -4.19 -12.99 -8.60
C ARG A 29 -3.79 -13.84 -7.40
N ASP A 30 -3.54 -13.20 -6.27
CA ASP A 30 -3.30 -13.89 -5.00
C ASP A 30 -4.55 -14.68 -4.60
N PRO A 31 -4.42 -15.97 -4.24
CA PRO A 31 -5.57 -16.83 -3.94
C PRO A 31 -6.28 -16.47 -2.65
N ARG A 32 -5.60 -15.80 -1.70
CA ARG A 32 -6.17 -15.41 -0.40
C ARG A 32 -6.82 -14.04 -0.48
N TYR A 33 -6.14 -13.07 -1.09
CA TYR A 33 -6.58 -11.67 -1.10
C TYR A 33 -7.35 -11.27 -2.35
N LEU A 34 -7.36 -12.13 -3.37
CA LEU A 34 -8.02 -11.89 -4.65
C LEU A 34 -7.57 -10.58 -5.31
N ALA A 35 -6.34 -10.15 -5.04
CA ALA A 35 -5.69 -8.96 -5.59
C ALA A 35 -4.43 -9.34 -6.36
N PRO A 36 -3.93 -8.51 -7.29
CA PRO A 36 -2.65 -8.76 -7.95
C PRO A 36 -1.51 -8.91 -6.94
N GLY A 37 -0.54 -9.80 -7.21
CA GLY A 37 0.60 -10.03 -6.33
C GLY A 37 1.39 -8.75 -5.99
N TYR A 38 1.49 -7.81 -6.94
CA TYR A 38 2.16 -6.53 -6.67
C TYR A 38 1.40 -5.69 -5.62
N VAL A 39 0.06 -5.74 -5.60
CA VAL A 39 -0.78 -5.04 -4.61
C VAL A 39 -0.57 -5.66 -3.24
N VAL A 40 -0.57 -7.00 -3.15
CA VAL A 40 -0.35 -7.70 -1.87
C VAL A 40 1.01 -7.35 -1.27
N ARG A 41 2.08 -7.35 -2.09
CA ARG A 41 3.43 -6.97 -1.62
C ARG A 41 3.53 -5.49 -1.23
N MET A 42 2.88 -4.60 -1.98
CA MET A 42 2.79 -3.19 -1.64
C MET A 42 2.07 -3.00 -0.30
N CYS A 43 0.90 -3.62 -0.11
CA CYS A 43 0.16 -3.55 1.15
C CYS A 43 0.95 -4.14 2.33
N ALA A 44 1.75 -5.19 2.11
CA ALA A 44 2.64 -5.74 3.13
C ALA A 44 3.74 -4.76 3.54
N ALA A 45 4.36 -4.08 2.58
CA ALA A 45 5.34 -3.03 2.87
C ALA A 45 4.71 -1.85 3.61
N LEU A 46 3.49 -1.44 3.22
CA LEU A 46 2.74 -0.37 3.89
C LEU A 46 2.34 -0.75 5.32
N ALA A 47 1.86 -1.98 5.54
CA ALA A 47 1.52 -2.49 6.87
C ALA A 47 2.73 -2.45 7.81
N ARG A 48 3.89 -2.92 7.33
CA ARG A 48 5.14 -2.87 8.08
C ARG A 48 5.55 -1.44 8.41
N ALA A 49 5.53 -0.53 7.44
CA ALA A 49 5.87 0.87 7.68
C ALA A 49 4.90 1.54 8.68
N ALA A 50 3.60 1.25 8.58
CA ALA A 50 2.60 1.78 9.51
C ALA A 50 2.79 1.22 10.93
N ALA A 51 3.15 -0.06 11.05
CA ALA A 51 3.49 -0.67 12.33
C ALA A 51 4.73 -0.03 12.96
N GLU A 52 5.79 0.18 12.17
CA GLU A 52 7.02 0.86 12.60
C GLU A 52 6.75 2.31 13.05
N CYS A 53 5.90 3.05 12.35
CA CYS A 53 5.51 4.42 12.72
C CYS A 53 4.61 4.48 13.96
N SER A 54 3.65 3.56 14.10
CA SER A 54 2.64 3.58 15.16
C SER A 54 3.09 2.93 16.47
N GLY A 55 4.13 2.09 16.43
CA GLY A 55 4.51 1.20 17.51
C GLY A 55 3.46 0.12 17.81
N ARG A 56 2.45 -0.04 16.95
CA ARG A 56 1.37 -1.04 17.06
C ARG A 56 1.47 -2.03 15.92
N ASP A 57 0.95 -3.24 16.13
CA ASP A 57 0.85 -4.21 15.05
C ASP A 57 -0.25 -3.75 14.06
N VAL A 58 0.09 -3.74 12.77
CA VAL A 58 -0.81 -3.37 11.69
C VAL A 58 -0.94 -4.55 10.75
N ALA A 59 -2.14 -5.14 10.71
CA ALA A 59 -2.37 -6.36 9.95
C ALA A 59 -2.42 -6.08 8.45
N LEU A 60 -1.81 -6.97 7.65
CA LEU A 60 -1.90 -6.92 6.18
C LEU A 60 -3.35 -6.91 5.68
N ASP A 61 -4.22 -7.73 6.27
CA ASP A 61 -5.64 -7.80 5.95
C ASP A 61 -6.36 -6.45 6.16
N GLU A 62 -5.90 -5.62 7.09
CA GLU A 62 -6.44 -4.27 7.31
C GLU A 62 -6.03 -3.32 6.18
N VAL A 63 -4.75 -3.33 5.82
CA VAL A 63 -4.23 -2.47 4.74
C VAL A 63 -4.80 -2.87 3.38
N ILE A 64 -4.99 -4.17 3.11
CA ILE A 64 -5.63 -4.64 1.86
C ILE A 64 -7.10 -4.21 1.81
N ARG A 65 -7.85 -4.29 2.91
CA ARG A 65 -9.23 -3.78 2.94
C ARG A 65 -9.27 -2.27 2.68
N LEU A 66 -8.33 -1.53 3.24
CA LEU A 66 -8.20 -0.08 3.08
C LEU A 66 -7.81 0.28 1.64
N GLU A 67 -6.87 -0.44 1.02
CA GLU A 67 -6.48 -0.27 -0.38
C GLU A 67 -7.69 -0.41 -1.32
N ARG A 68 -8.55 -1.40 -1.09
CA ARG A 68 -9.76 -1.62 -1.91
C ARG A 68 -10.77 -0.47 -1.86
N THR A 69 -10.70 0.40 -0.85
CA THR A 69 -11.53 1.61 -0.78
C THR A 69 -10.92 2.80 -1.53
N CYS A 70 -9.63 2.70 -1.88
CA CYS A 70 -8.93 3.71 -2.64
C CYS A 70 -9.07 3.40 -4.13
N THR A 71 -9.76 4.27 -4.87
CA THR A 71 -9.94 4.15 -6.31
C THR A 71 -9.93 5.53 -6.96
N GLY A 72 -9.65 5.59 -8.28
CA GLY A 72 -9.67 6.82 -9.07
C GLY A 72 -8.28 7.40 -9.35
N ALA A 73 -8.26 8.57 -9.99
CA ALA A 73 -7.02 9.23 -10.43
C ALA A 73 -6.09 9.66 -9.27
N ASP A 74 -6.66 9.81 -8.07
CA ASP A 74 -5.98 10.19 -6.83
C ASP A 74 -5.69 8.98 -5.92
N TYR A 75 -5.75 7.76 -6.46
CA TYR A 75 -5.49 6.50 -5.76
C TYR A 75 -4.23 6.57 -4.87
N HIS A 76 -3.11 7.05 -5.42
CA HIS A 76 -1.82 7.08 -4.74
C HIS A 76 -1.87 7.96 -3.48
N HIS A 77 -2.49 9.13 -3.62
CA HIS A 77 -2.60 10.11 -2.55
C HIS A 77 -3.57 9.63 -1.46
N LYS A 78 -4.73 9.09 -1.86
CA LYS A 78 -5.70 8.50 -0.93
C LYS A 78 -5.07 7.38 -0.10
N LEU A 79 -4.39 6.44 -0.76
CA LEU A 79 -3.79 5.32 -0.06
C LEU A 79 -2.69 5.78 0.92
N ALA A 80 -1.84 6.71 0.51
CA ALA A 80 -0.79 7.26 1.38
C ALA A 80 -1.38 7.97 2.61
N LEU A 81 -2.40 8.83 2.42
CA LEU A 81 -3.11 9.50 3.51
C LEU A 81 -3.75 8.49 4.48
N ARG A 82 -4.39 7.45 3.95
CA ARG A 82 -5.05 6.42 4.77
C ARG A 82 -4.05 5.59 5.55
N CYS A 83 -2.87 5.29 4.99
CA CYS A 83 -1.80 4.64 5.73
C CYS A 83 -1.22 5.54 6.84
N ALA A 84 -1.09 6.84 6.58
CA ALA A 84 -0.69 7.80 7.61
C ALA A 84 -1.69 7.87 8.77
N GLN A 85 -3.00 7.90 8.47
CA GLN A 85 -4.06 7.85 9.48
C GLN A 85 -4.06 6.54 10.30
N LEU A 86 -3.66 5.43 9.68
CA LEU A 86 -3.54 4.14 10.36
C LEU A 86 -2.34 4.13 11.33
N ALA A 87 -1.27 4.83 10.96
CA ALA A 87 -0.04 4.89 11.73
C ALA A 87 -0.13 5.82 12.97
N GLY A 88 -1.00 6.82 12.99
CA GLY A 88 -1.13 7.72 14.14
C GLY A 88 -2.02 8.91 13.90
#